data_AF-A0A8T3Y5Z7-F1
#
_entry.id   AF-A0A8T3Y5Z7-F1
#
_cell.length_a   1.000
_cell.length_b   1.000
_cell.length_c   1.000
_cell.angle_alpha   90.00
_cell.angle_beta   90.00
_cell.angle_gamma   90.00
#
_symmetry.space_group_name_H-M   'P 1'
#
loop_
_entity.id
_entity.type
_entity.pdbx_description
1 polymer ?
#
loop_
_entity_poly.entity_id
_entity_poly.type
_entity_poly.pdbx_seq_one_letter_code
_entity_poly.pdbx_strand_id
1 'polypeptide(L)'
;MDADVITRNLEKMLDANVKGAMIPVVNSESLGGNAGRFLLNGIKYQCVGANFFYDAQTGEILSFSLTSNPPFPGAARGVFKIACETESGTYKYSAFRIIEWVPDKHASPHANKIIEQTKNVYNKVADEHAP
;
A
#
# COMPACT_ATOMS: atom_id res chain seq x y z
N MET A 1 6.90 -4.59 20.10
CA MET A 1 5.75 -5.29 19.51
C MET A 1 5.16 -4.47 18.38
N ASP A 2 4.54 -3.31 18.64
CA ASP A 2 3.96 -2.44 17.58
C ASP A 2 5.00 -1.95 16.55
N ALA A 3 6.14 -1.44 17.03
CA ALA A 3 7.23 -0.99 16.14
C ALA A 3 7.74 -2.11 15.24
N ASP A 4 7.81 -3.34 15.78
CA ASP A 4 8.26 -4.51 15.02
C ASP A 4 7.27 -4.87 13.91
N VAL A 5 5.95 -4.73 14.15
CA VAL A 5 4.92 -4.95 13.13
C VAL A 5 5.03 -3.89 12.03
N ILE A 6 5.20 -2.62 12.40
CA ILE A 6 5.38 -1.53 11.42
C ILE A 6 6.61 -1.79 10.54
N THR A 7 7.74 -2.20 11.12
CA THR A 7 8.94 -2.53 10.35
C THR A 7 8.69 -3.67 9.37
N ARG A 8 8.07 -4.79 9.80
CA ARG A 8 7.73 -5.90 8.90
C ARG A 8 6.79 -5.49 7.78
N ASN A 9 5.83 -4.61 8.07
CA ASN A 9 4.93 -4.07 7.07
C ASN A 9 5.70 -3.24 6.02
N LEU A 10 6.60 -2.36 6.47
CA LEU A 10 7.42 -1.55 5.58
C LEU A 10 8.33 -2.40 4.69
N GLU A 11 8.96 -3.44 5.25
CA GLU A 11 9.73 -4.42 4.46
C GLU A 11 8.86 -5.03 3.36
N LYS A 12 7.64 -5.47 3.68
CA LYS A 12 6.68 -6.01 2.69
C LYS A 12 6.27 -4.99 1.64
N MET A 13 6.18 -3.71 2.00
CA MET A 13 5.77 -2.64 1.09
C MET A 13 6.89 -2.21 0.16
N LEU A 14 8.15 -2.28 0.62
CA LEU A 14 9.33 -1.81 -0.10
C LEU A 14 10.04 -2.92 -0.90
N ASP A 15 9.71 -4.19 -0.65
CA ASP A 15 10.34 -5.30 -1.37
C ASP A 15 9.83 -5.40 -2.82
N ALA A 16 10.70 -5.08 -3.78
CA ALA A 16 10.40 -5.16 -5.21
C ALA A 16 10.55 -6.58 -5.81
N ASN A 17 11.09 -7.54 -5.06
CA ASN A 17 11.45 -8.87 -5.54
C ASN A 17 10.57 -9.98 -4.95
N VAL A 18 9.76 -9.69 -3.93
CA VAL A 18 8.91 -10.68 -3.26
C VAL A 18 7.49 -10.69 -3.84
N LYS A 19 7.03 -11.89 -4.24
CA LYS A 19 5.63 -12.09 -4.64
C LYS A 19 4.69 -11.76 -3.47
N GLY A 20 3.69 -10.93 -3.72
CA GLY A 20 2.76 -10.48 -2.70
C GLY A 20 3.26 -9.30 -1.86
N ALA A 21 4.38 -8.69 -2.25
CA ALA A 21 4.76 -7.34 -1.82
C ALA A 21 3.98 -6.27 -2.60
N MET A 22 3.98 -5.04 -2.10
CA MET A 22 3.19 -3.95 -2.68
C MET A 22 3.67 -3.58 -4.09
N ILE A 23 4.98 -3.38 -4.27
CA ILE A 23 5.57 -2.90 -5.52
C ILE A 23 5.26 -3.85 -6.69
N PRO A 24 5.50 -5.18 -6.59
CA PRO A 24 5.16 -6.10 -7.69
C PRO A 24 3.67 -6.14 -8.01
N VAL A 25 2.81 -6.07 -6.98
CA VAL A 25 1.35 -6.07 -7.19
C VAL A 25 0.91 -4.81 -7.93
N VAL A 26 1.37 -3.64 -7.50
CA VAL A 26 1.08 -2.36 -8.16
C VAL A 26 1.60 -2.34 -9.60
N ASN A 27 2.82 -2.82 -9.84
CA ASN A 27 3.39 -2.92 -11.18
C ASN A 27 2.65 -3.93 -12.08
N SER A 28 1.94 -4.89 -11.50
CA SER A 28 1.15 -5.89 -12.23
C SER A 28 -0.30 -5.47 -12.52
N GLU A 29 -0.84 -4.47 -11.79
CA GLU A 29 -2.18 -3.97 -12.06
C GLU A 29 -2.21 -3.22 -13.40
N SER A 30 -3.19 -3.54 -14.25
CA SER A 30 -3.42 -2.77 -15.48
C SER A 30 -3.85 -1.35 -15.11
N LEU A 31 -3.08 -0.40 -15.59
CA LEU A 31 -3.12 1.01 -15.23
C LEU A 31 -4.22 1.73 -15.98
N GLY A 32 -5.46 1.46 -15.59
CA GLY A 32 -6.64 2.15 -16.11
C GLY A 32 -6.95 3.48 -15.41
N GLY A 33 -6.16 3.91 -14.42
CA GLY A 33 -6.59 5.00 -13.55
C GLY A 33 -7.86 4.65 -12.78
N ASN A 34 -8.03 3.37 -12.41
CA ASN A 34 -9.22 2.87 -11.73
C ASN A 34 -9.47 3.55 -10.37
N ALA A 35 -8.43 4.15 -9.78
CA ALA A 35 -8.53 4.93 -8.54
C ALA A 35 -8.49 6.45 -8.76
N GLY A 36 -8.54 6.92 -10.02
CA GLY A 36 -8.56 8.33 -10.39
C GLY A 36 -7.17 8.97 -10.48
N ARG A 37 -7.11 10.29 -10.23
CA ARG A 37 -5.88 11.10 -10.26
C ARG A 37 -5.76 11.91 -8.98
N PHE A 38 -4.53 12.22 -8.59
CA PHE A 38 -4.22 13.06 -7.43
C PHE A 38 -3.40 14.27 -7.85
N LEU A 39 -3.74 15.45 -7.34
CA LEU A 39 -3.03 16.69 -7.62
C LEU A 39 -2.20 17.06 -6.40
N LEU A 40 -0.88 17.14 -6.56
CA LEU A 40 0.03 17.61 -5.53
C LEU A 40 0.98 18.64 -6.13
N ASN A 41 1.00 19.85 -5.56
CA ASN A 41 1.84 20.97 -6.04
C ASN A 41 1.66 21.27 -7.54
N GLY A 42 0.44 21.13 -8.07
CA GLY A 42 0.14 21.35 -9.49
C GLY A 42 0.48 20.18 -10.42
N ILE A 43 1.12 19.13 -9.92
CA ILE A 43 1.47 17.92 -10.67
C ILE A 43 0.37 16.87 -10.50
N LYS A 44 -0.06 16.26 -11.62
CA LYS A 44 -1.09 15.21 -11.66
C LYS A 44 -0.43 13.83 -11.63
N TYR A 45 -0.72 13.07 -10.58
CA TYR A 45 -0.29 11.69 -10.41
C TYR A 45 -1.43 10.72 -10.76
N GLN A 46 -1.10 9.61 -11.41
CA GLN A 46 -2.06 8.53 -11.61
C GLN A 46 -2.24 7.78 -10.30
N CYS A 47 -3.46 7.36 -9.99
CA CYS A 47 -3.73 6.58 -8.79
C CYS A 47 -4.03 5.11 -9.12
N VAL A 48 -3.51 4.23 -8.27
CA VAL A 48 -3.77 2.79 -8.28
C VAL A 48 -4.30 2.34 -6.91
N GLY A 49 -5.02 1.24 -6.89
CA GLY A 49 -5.58 0.66 -5.66
C GLY A 49 -4.86 -0.62 -5.28
N ALA A 50 -3.91 -0.56 -4.34
CA ALA A 50 -3.23 -1.75 -3.87
C ALA A 50 -4.09 -2.47 -2.81
N ASN A 51 -4.72 -3.57 -3.22
CA ASN A 51 -5.44 -4.46 -2.33
C ASN A 51 -4.47 -5.30 -1.48
N PHE A 52 -4.78 -5.47 -0.20
CA PHE A 52 -3.97 -6.28 0.72
C PHE A 52 -4.80 -6.96 1.80
N PHE A 53 -4.21 -7.98 2.40
CA PHE A 53 -4.72 -8.70 3.55
C PHE A 53 -3.81 -8.45 4.75
N TYR A 54 -4.42 -8.22 5.91
CA TYR A 54 -3.70 -7.98 7.15
C TYR A 54 -4.36 -8.72 8.31
N ASP A 55 -3.59 -9.02 9.34
CA ASP A 55 -4.10 -9.62 10.56
C ASP A 55 -5.02 -8.63 11.28
N ALA A 56 -6.28 -9.05 11.51
CA ALA A 56 -7.33 -8.18 12.05
C ALA A 56 -7.08 -7.74 13.51
N GLN A 57 -6.18 -8.41 14.24
CA GLN A 57 -5.87 -8.08 15.63
C GLN A 57 -4.62 -7.22 15.76
N THR A 58 -3.57 -7.52 14.98
CA THR A 58 -2.24 -6.93 15.11
C THR A 58 -1.93 -5.85 14.07
N GLY A 59 -2.59 -5.86 12.90
CA GLY A 59 -2.26 -4.94 11.81
C GLY A 59 -1.04 -5.36 10.98
N GLU A 60 -0.56 -6.59 11.13
CA GLU A 60 0.51 -7.12 10.28
C GLU A 60 -0.01 -7.40 8.86
N ILE A 61 0.64 -6.82 7.86
CA ILE A 61 0.33 -7.05 6.44
C ILE A 61 0.85 -8.44 6.06
N LEU A 62 -0.09 -9.31 5.73
CA LEU A 62 0.20 -10.69 5.36
C LEU A 62 0.58 -10.80 3.89
N SER A 63 -0.18 -10.14 3.01
CA SER A 63 0.10 -10.11 1.57
C SER A 63 -0.67 -9.01 0.82
N PHE A 64 -0.07 -8.49 -0.24
CA PHE A 64 -0.76 -7.75 -1.30
C PHE A 64 -1.26 -8.75 -2.35
N SER A 65 -2.47 -8.53 -2.88
CA SER A 65 -3.06 -9.44 -3.86
C SER A 65 -4.19 -8.78 -4.64
N LEU A 66 -4.34 -9.17 -5.91
CA LEU A 66 -5.49 -8.80 -6.74
C LEU A 66 -6.74 -9.64 -6.45
N THR A 67 -6.61 -10.68 -5.62
CA THR A 67 -7.71 -11.57 -5.26
C THR A 67 -8.66 -10.89 -4.25
N SER A 68 -9.96 -11.13 -4.40
CA SER A 68 -10.97 -10.68 -3.44
C SER A 68 -11.02 -11.52 -2.17
N ASN A 69 -10.59 -12.78 -2.26
CA ASN A 69 -10.66 -13.73 -1.14
C ASN A 69 -9.37 -13.71 -0.31
N PRO A 70 -9.48 -13.62 1.03
CA PRO A 70 -8.33 -13.73 1.91
C PRO A 70 -7.75 -15.15 1.84
N PRO A 71 -6.43 -15.30 1.66
CA PRO A 71 -5.80 -16.60 1.69
C PRO A 71 -5.64 -17.16 3.12
N PHE A 72 -5.98 -16.37 4.14
CA PHE A 72 -5.76 -16.71 5.56
C PHE A 72 -7.06 -16.56 6.37
N PRO A 73 -7.40 -17.52 7.25
CA PRO A 73 -8.47 -17.36 8.22
C PRO A 73 -8.20 -16.17 9.16
N GLY A 74 -9.20 -15.33 9.40
CA GLY A 74 -9.07 -14.18 10.31
C GLY A 74 -8.36 -12.95 9.73
N ALA A 75 -7.96 -12.98 8.46
CA ALA A 75 -7.43 -11.81 7.79
C ALA A 75 -8.54 -10.80 7.46
N ALA A 76 -8.25 -9.53 7.73
CA ALA A 76 -9.00 -8.38 7.26
C ALA A 76 -8.50 -7.94 5.88
N ARG A 77 -9.36 -7.29 5.08
CA ARG A 77 -9.00 -6.75 3.77
C ARG A 77 -8.86 -5.24 3.83
N GLY A 78 -7.76 -4.72 3.31
CA GLY A 78 -7.51 -3.29 3.14
C GLY A 78 -7.25 -2.91 1.69
N VAL A 79 -7.39 -1.62 1.40
CA VAL A 79 -6.99 -1.03 0.12
C VAL A 79 -6.18 0.23 0.39
N PHE A 80 -4.99 0.32 -0.20
CA PHE A 80 -4.24 1.58 -0.29
C PHE A 80 -4.50 2.25 -1.63
N LYS A 81 -4.88 3.52 -1.61
CA LYS A 81 -4.88 4.38 -2.80
C LYS A 81 -3.52 5.04 -2.91
N ILE A 82 -2.81 4.75 -3.98
CA ILE A 82 -1.41 5.14 -4.16
C ILE A 82 -1.28 6.07 -5.36
N ALA A 83 -0.75 7.27 -5.14
CA ALA A 83 -0.29 8.15 -6.21
C ALA A 83 1.03 7.61 -6.75
N CYS A 84 1.10 7.42 -8.06
CA CYS A 84 2.24 6.87 -8.75
C CYS A 84 2.77 7.88 -9.78
N GLU A 85 4.10 8.03 -9.83
CA GLU A 85 4.79 8.72 -10.91
C GLU A 85 5.24 7.71 -11.97
N THR A 86 4.88 7.97 -13.22
CA THR A 86 5.36 7.17 -14.37
C THR A 86 6.75 7.66 -14.77
N GLU A 87 7.76 6.80 -14.75
CA GLU A 87 9.03 7.11 -15.39
C GLU A 87 8.82 7.31 -16.89
N SER A 88 9.37 8.40 -17.44
CA SER A 88 9.17 8.76 -18.85
C SER A 88 9.55 7.60 -19.78
N GLY A 89 8.55 7.07 -20.50
CA GLY A 89 8.72 6.00 -21.48
C GLY A 89 8.68 4.57 -20.93
N THR A 90 8.53 4.36 -19.62
CA THR A 90 8.31 3.00 -19.06
C THR A 90 7.14 2.96 -18.07
N TYR A 91 6.43 1.84 -18.00
CA TYR A 91 5.38 1.60 -17.00
C TYR A 91 5.98 1.21 -15.62
N LYS A 92 7.21 1.67 -15.33
CA LYS A 92 7.84 1.45 -14.03
C LYS A 92 7.53 2.63 -13.13
N TYR A 93 7.11 2.31 -11.91
CA TYR A 93 6.72 3.30 -10.92
C TYR A 93 7.82 3.43 -9.87
N SER A 94 8.24 4.67 -9.65
CA SER A 94 9.37 5.01 -8.78
C SER A 94 8.94 5.72 -7.48
N ALA A 95 7.79 6.41 -7.49
CA ALA A 95 7.28 7.12 -6.31
C ALA A 95 5.84 6.69 -6.01
N PHE A 96 5.61 6.19 -4.79
CA PHE A 96 4.32 5.74 -4.31
C PHE A 96 3.97 6.57 -3.07
N ARG A 97 3.08 7.56 -3.20
CA ARG A 97 2.50 8.20 -2.01
C ARG A 97 1.17 7.55 -1.71
N ILE A 98 0.99 7.02 -0.51
CA ILE A 98 -0.32 6.51 -0.09
C ILE A 98 -1.18 7.70 0.34
N ILE A 99 -2.21 7.98 -0.46
CA ILE A 99 -3.12 9.12 -0.27
C ILE A 99 -4.25 8.76 0.70
N GLU A 100 -4.75 7.53 0.58
CA GLU A 100 -5.91 7.05 1.31
C GLU A 100 -5.73 5.57 1.63
N TRP A 101 -6.30 5.14 2.74
CA TRP A 101 -6.48 3.73 3.01
C TRP A 101 -7.90 3.48 3.49
N VAL A 102 -8.46 2.34 3.11
CA VAL A 102 -9.82 1.94 3.48
C VAL A 102 -9.75 0.76 4.45
N PRO A 103 -10.14 0.93 5.73
CA PRO A 103 -10.17 -0.16 6.70
C PRO A 103 -11.21 -1.22 6.43
N ASP A 104 -10.91 -2.43 6.88
CA ASP A 104 -11.94 -3.43 7.15
C ASP A 104 -12.72 -3.04 8.42
N LYS A 105 -14.05 -3.08 8.33
CA LYS A 105 -14.94 -2.78 9.46
C LYS A 105 -14.86 -3.80 10.60
N HIS A 106 -14.30 -4.98 10.34
CA HIS A 106 -14.14 -6.07 11.30
C HIS A 106 -12.74 -6.12 11.94
N ALA A 107 -11.80 -5.30 11.47
CA ALA A 107 -10.49 -5.19 12.09
C ALA A 107 -10.57 -4.45 13.44
N SER A 108 -9.72 -4.86 14.38
CA SER A 108 -9.62 -4.19 15.68
C SER A 108 -9.16 -2.73 15.51
N PRO A 109 -9.55 -1.82 16.43
CA PRO A 109 -9.03 -0.45 16.42
C PRO A 109 -7.50 -0.38 16.50
N HIS A 110 -6.88 -1.35 17.18
CA HIS A 110 -5.43 -1.46 17.27
C HIS A 110 -4.79 -1.77 15.91
N ALA A 111 -5.26 -2.82 15.21
CA ALA A 111 -4.78 -3.16 13.87
C ALA A 111 -4.92 -1.99 12.90
N ASN A 112 -6.07 -1.30 12.91
CA ASN A 112 -6.31 -0.13 12.07
C ASN A 112 -5.33 1.03 12.39
N LYS A 113 -5.00 1.24 13.68
CA LYS A 113 -3.99 2.21 14.09
C LYS A 113 -2.59 1.83 13.57
N ILE A 114 -2.22 0.56 13.61
CA ILE A 114 -0.93 0.06 13.12
C ILE A 114 -0.79 0.27 11.60
N ILE A 115 -1.85 -0.02 10.84
CA ILE A 115 -1.87 0.23 9.39
C ILE A 115 -1.76 1.73 9.08
N GLU A 116 -2.48 2.59 9.78
CA GLU A 116 -2.38 4.04 9.64
C GLU A 116 -0.97 4.55 9.97
N GLN A 117 -0.34 4.04 11.03
CA GLN A 117 1.04 4.38 11.38
C GLN A 117 2.03 3.89 10.32
N THR A 118 1.85 2.67 9.82
CA THR A 118 2.66 2.12 8.71
C THR A 118 2.59 3.03 7.49
N LYS A 119 1.39 3.46 7.09
CA LYS A 119 1.18 4.42 5.99
C LYS A 119 1.95 5.72 6.21
N ASN A 120 1.89 6.27 7.42
CA ASN A 120 2.55 7.54 7.74
C ASN A 120 4.07 7.42 7.71
N VAL A 121 4.64 6.31 8.22
CA VAL A 121 6.08 6.06 8.14
C VAL A 121 6.51 5.83 6.69
N TYR A 122 5.74 5.04 5.93
CA TYR A 122 6.00 4.80 4.51
C TYR A 122 6.06 6.11 3.72
N ASN A 123 5.06 6.98 3.87
CA ASN A 123 5.01 8.28 3.20
C ASN A 123 6.17 9.19 3.62
N LYS A 124 6.60 9.15 4.89
CA LYS A 124 7.77 9.90 5.34
C LYS A 124 9.04 9.43 4.62
N VAL A 125 9.26 8.12 4.54
CA VAL A 125 10.41 7.54 3.82
C VAL A 125 10.34 7.90 2.33
N ALA A 126 9.16 7.84 1.72
CA ALA A 126 8.97 8.22 0.32
C ALA A 126 9.27 9.71 0.07
N ASP A 127 8.83 10.60 0.96
CA ASP A 127 9.08 12.04 0.86
C ASP A 127 10.57 12.38 1.03
N GLU A 128 11.34 11.62 1.82
CA GLU A 128 12.80 11.78 1.97
C GLU A 128 13.61 11.38 0.73
N HIS A 129 13.02 10.56 -0.14
CA HIS A 129 13.67 10.06 -1.38
C HIS A 129 13.04 10.64 -2.65
N ALA A 130 12.08 11.57 -2.51
CA ALA A 130 11.52 12.29 -3.64
C ALA A 130 12.58 13.25 -4.24
N PRO A 131 12.71 13.31 -5.57
CA PRO A 131 13.69 14.18 -6.25
C PRO A 131 13.39 15.68 -6.09
#